data_AF-A0A849Z7B4-F1
#
_entry.id   AF-A0A849Z7B4-F1
#
_cell.length_a   1.000
_cell.length_b   1.000
_cell.length_c   1.000
_cell.angle_alpha   90.00
_cell.angle_beta   90.00
_cell.angle_gamma   90.00
#
_symmetry.space_group_name_H-M   'P 1'
#
loop_
_entity.id
_entity.type
_entity.pdbx_description
1 polymer ?
#
loop_
_entity_poly.entity_id
_entity_poly.type
_entity_poly.pdbx_seq_one_letter_code
_entity_poly.pdbx_strand_id
1 'polypeptide(L)'
;MAAPSGAPSRARSSSEPQGCVVIASYGDAAVIVSPPLEGSLVERARSLAALASSLRDQLPSADIVQGGSSLLVLGATTEAILAAVAVPVSPEQAAASHHDISVIYDGPDLAAVAERARITPEDVVRLHGERTYTALVTGFLPGFAYLGEVDPRIAAPRLATPRKRVAPGAVGIAGSLTGVYPFASPGGWNLIASAIEPRLFDQSRDPPRRIGVLDTVRFVPAERAAVASSSDVAEAAHETGAPALEIGRSAPIATVQDRGRFGFRGRGLPWSGALDRETLDAANAAVGNDTDAAAIEIPLASFEAIARSDLVVSIDGEP
;
A
#
# COMPACT_ATOMS: atom_id res chain seq x y z
N MET A 1 -21.24 -25.77 -47.52
CA MET A 1 -20.78 -25.47 -46.16
C MET A 1 -20.67 -23.97 -46.02
N ALA A 2 -21.68 -23.36 -45.41
CA ALA A 2 -21.77 -21.93 -45.18
C ALA A 2 -21.00 -21.58 -43.89
N ALA A 3 -20.13 -20.56 -43.95
CA ALA A 3 -19.51 -19.97 -42.78
C ALA A 3 -20.42 -18.87 -42.21
N PRO A 4 -20.68 -18.82 -40.88
CA PRO A 4 -21.48 -17.74 -40.33
C PRO A 4 -20.61 -16.53 -39.98
N SER A 5 -20.98 -15.41 -40.62
CA SER A 5 -21.26 -14.09 -40.03
C SER A 5 -20.25 -13.52 -39.03
N GLY A 6 -19.52 -12.50 -39.49
CA GLY A 6 -18.76 -11.58 -38.64
C GLY A 6 -19.66 -10.73 -37.75
N ALA A 7 -19.36 -10.70 -36.46
CA ALA A 7 -19.94 -9.78 -35.51
C ALA A 7 -19.46 -8.34 -35.78
N PRO A 8 -20.31 -7.32 -35.69
CA PRO A 8 -19.94 -5.95 -36.00
C PRO A 8 -19.02 -5.39 -34.92
N SER A 9 -17.87 -4.86 -35.37
CA SER A 9 -17.00 -3.98 -34.61
C SER A 9 -17.81 -2.80 -34.07
N ARG A 10 -18.02 -2.76 -32.75
CA ARG A 10 -18.47 -1.54 -32.08
C ARG A 10 -17.31 -0.55 -32.08
N ALA A 11 -17.26 0.27 -33.12
CA ALA A 11 -16.54 1.53 -33.07
C ALA A 11 -17.03 2.32 -31.85
N ARG A 12 -16.20 2.42 -30.81
CA ARG A 12 -16.41 3.39 -29.74
C ARG A 12 -16.06 4.76 -30.29
N SER A 13 -17.03 5.42 -30.93
CA SER A 13 -16.99 6.88 -31.07
C SER A 13 -17.56 7.46 -29.78
N SER A 14 -16.69 7.71 -28.80
CA SER A 14 -16.97 8.64 -27.72
C SER A 14 -15.80 9.60 -27.69
N SER A 15 -16.00 10.80 -28.22
CA SER A 15 -15.16 11.96 -27.96
C SER A 15 -15.17 12.19 -26.45
N GLU A 16 -14.19 11.64 -25.74
CA GLU A 16 -13.96 11.97 -24.34
C GLU A 16 -13.71 13.48 -24.25
N PRO A 17 -14.41 14.20 -23.36
CA PRO A 17 -14.16 15.63 -23.17
C PRO A 17 -12.74 15.81 -22.64
N GLN A 18 -11.84 16.24 -23.51
CA GLN A 18 -10.48 16.61 -23.14
C GLN A 18 -10.54 17.72 -22.08
N GLY A 19 -9.98 17.48 -20.90
CA GLY A 19 -9.90 18.46 -19.81
C GLY A 19 -10.94 18.34 -18.70
N CYS A 20 -11.82 17.32 -18.69
CA CYS A 20 -12.78 17.11 -17.60
C CYS A 20 -12.34 16.01 -16.63
N VAL A 21 -12.70 16.14 -15.34
CA VAL A 21 -12.54 15.08 -14.34
C VAL A 21 -13.56 13.97 -14.62
N VAL A 22 -13.07 12.74 -14.82
CA VAL A 22 -13.94 11.57 -15.02
C VAL A 22 -14.21 10.91 -13.69
N ILE A 23 -15.48 10.70 -13.36
CA ILE A 23 -15.93 10.00 -12.15
C ILE A 23 -16.70 8.74 -12.57
N ALA A 24 -16.34 7.59 -11.99
CA ALA A 24 -17.02 6.34 -12.24
C ALA A 24 -17.14 5.49 -10.96
N SER A 25 -18.18 4.66 -10.88
CA SER A 25 -18.29 3.66 -9.82
C SER A 25 -17.17 2.63 -9.94
N TYR A 26 -16.65 2.20 -8.79
CA TYR A 26 -15.66 1.13 -8.67
C TYR A 26 -16.16 0.09 -7.67
N GLY A 27 -16.98 -0.84 -8.15
CA GLY A 27 -17.77 -1.72 -7.30
C GLY A 27 -18.88 -0.96 -6.56
N ASP A 28 -19.38 -1.55 -5.48
CA ASP A 28 -20.58 -1.07 -4.78
C ASP A 28 -20.29 0.02 -3.73
N ALA A 29 -19.03 0.17 -3.31
CA ALA A 29 -18.66 0.98 -2.16
C ALA A 29 -17.59 2.05 -2.44
N ALA A 30 -17.14 2.18 -3.69
CA ALA A 30 -16.09 3.12 -4.05
C ALA A 30 -16.36 3.83 -5.37
N VAL A 31 -15.73 4.99 -5.51
CA VAL A 31 -15.77 5.82 -6.70
C VAL A 31 -14.34 6.12 -7.13
N ILE A 32 -14.05 5.97 -8.42
CA ILE A 32 -12.77 6.36 -9.01
C ILE A 32 -12.90 7.76 -9.61
N VAL A 33 -11.96 8.64 -9.26
CA VAL A 33 -11.83 10.01 -9.76
C VAL A 33 -10.57 10.10 -10.59
N SER A 34 -10.72 10.34 -11.89
CA SER A 34 -9.61 10.43 -12.86
C SER A 34 -9.56 11.86 -13.41
N PRO A 35 -8.76 12.76 -12.81
CA PRO A 35 -8.60 14.11 -13.33
C PRO A 35 -7.80 14.11 -14.65
N PRO A 36 -7.92 15.16 -15.46
CA PRO A 36 -6.99 15.36 -16.58
C PRO A 36 -5.58 15.59 -16.01
N LEU A 37 -4.62 14.80 -16.49
CA LEU A 37 -3.25 14.83 -16.00
C LEU A 37 -2.30 15.16 -17.15
N GLU A 38 -1.55 16.24 -16.97
CA GLU A 38 -0.57 16.76 -17.93
C GLU A 38 0.83 16.79 -17.32
N GLY A 39 1.84 16.90 -18.19
CA GLY A 39 3.24 16.96 -17.78
C GLY A 39 3.88 15.61 -17.45
N SER A 40 5.02 15.69 -16.77
CA SER A 40 5.84 14.58 -16.26
C SER A 40 5.12 13.78 -15.17
N LEU A 41 5.58 12.55 -14.87
CA LEU A 41 5.00 11.74 -13.80
C LEU A 41 4.98 12.46 -12.44
N VAL A 42 5.99 13.28 -12.14
CA VAL A 42 6.07 14.05 -10.90
C VAL A 42 5.03 15.17 -10.87
N GLU A 43 4.83 15.89 -11.97
CA GLU A 43 3.79 16.93 -12.06
C GLU A 43 2.39 16.32 -11.92
N ARG A 44 2.14 15.18 -12.56
CA ARG A 44 0.88 14.44 -12.42
C ARG A 44 0.64 13.98 -10.98
N ALA A 45 1.67 13.43 -10.33
CA ALA A 45 1.60 13.02 -8.93
C ALA A 45 1.33 14.22 -8.01
N ARG A 46 1.88 15.40 -8.32
CA ARG A 46 1.63 16.64 -7.55
C ARG A 46 0.19 17.11 -7.71
N SER A 47 -0.34 17.11 -8.93
CA SER A 47 -1.75 17.46 -9.19
C SER A 47 -2.70 16.50 -8.49
N LEU A 48 -2.43 15.19 -8.53
CA LEU A 48 -3.21 14.20 -7.79
C LEU A 48 -3.12 14.38 -6.28
N ALA A 49 -1.93 14.65 -5.74
CA ALA A 49 -1.73 14.85 -4.31
C ALA A 49 -2.48 16.08 -3.80
N ALA A 50 -2.47 17.17 -4.58
CA ALA A 50 -3.22 18.38 -4.28
C ALA A 50 -4.73 18.11 -4.27
N LEU A 51 -5.25 17.44 -5.31
CA LEU A 51 -6.67 17.04 -5.36
C LEU A 51 -7.02 16.13 -4.18
N ALA A 52 -6.17 15.16 -3.86
CA ALA A 52 -6.38 14.26 -2.73
C ALA A 52 -6.41 15.00 -1.40
N SER A 53 -5.58 16.04 -1.21
CA SER A 53 -5.62 16.89 -0.02
C SER A 53 -6.93 17.64 0.07
N SER A 54 -7.32 18.34 -1.02
CA SER A 54 -8.58 19.07 -1.09
C SER A 54 -9.80 18.19 -0.80
N LEU A 55 -9.81 16.96 -1.35
CA LEU A 55 -10.90 16.01 -1.08
C LEU A 55 -10.91 15.55 0.38
N ARG A 56 -9.76 15.35 1.04
CA ARG A 56 -9.71 14.99 2.47
C ARG A 56 -10.25 16.09 3.35
N ASP A 57 -9.97 17.35 3.00
CA ASP A 57 -10.46 18.51 3.76
C ASP A 57 -11.98 18.67 3.59
N GLN A 58 -12.51 18.43 2.39
CA GLN A 58 -13.93 18.56 2.08
C GLN A 58 -14.77 17.33 2.50
N LEU A 59 -14.17 16.15 2.54
CA LEU A 59 -14.83 14.87 2.83
C LEU A 59 -14.10 14.16 3.99
N PRO A 60 -14.17 14.66 5.23
CA PRO A 60 -13.37 14.16 6.35
C PRO A 60 -13.67 12.70 6.74
N SER A 61 -14.86 12.20 6.42
CA SER A 61 -15.24 10.80 6.65
C SER A 61 -14.84 9.85 5.52
N ALA A 62 -14.30 10.39 4.41
CA ALA A 62 -13.97 9.60 3.23
C ALA A 62 -12.53 9.08 3.28
N ASP A 63 -12.35 7.84 2.83
CA ASP A 63 -11.03 7.25 2.61
C ASP A 63 -10.57 7.57 1.18
N ILE A 64 -9.50 8.34 1.04
CA ILE A 64 -8.96 8.77 -0.25
C ILE A 64 -7.60 8.13 -0.51
N VAL A 65 -7.54 7.28 -1.54
CA VAL A 65 -6.35 6.52 -1.92
C VAL A 65 -5.84 7.03 -3.27
N GLN A 66 -4.60 7.50 -3.29
CA GLN A 66 -3.95 7.94 -4.51
C GLN A 66 -3.37 6.76 -5.29
N GLY A 67 -3.78 6.62 -6.54
CA GLY A 67 -3.16 5.75 -7.54
C GLY A 67 -2.21 6.52 -8.45
N GLY A 68 -1.71 5.86 -9.50
CA GLY A 68 -0.76 6.47 -10.44
C GLY A 68 -1.35 7.57 -11.33
N SER A 69 -2.65 7.51 -11.61
CA SER A 69 -3.34 8.45 -12.50
C SER A 69 -4.76 8.80 -12.04
N SER A 70 -5.16 8.36 -10.85
CA SER A 70 -6.51 8.50 -10.33
C SER A 70 -6.52 8.45 -8.81
N LEU A 71 -7.64 8.85 -8.22
CA LEU A 71 -7.94 8.69 -6.80
C LEU A 71 -9.09 7.70 -6.65
N LEU A 72 -9.00 6.79 -5.68
CA LEU A 72 -10.12 5.98 -5.22
C LEU A 72 -10.69 6.65 -3.97
N VAL A 73 -11.99 6.91 -3.96
CA VAL A 73 -12.72 7.52 -2.85
C VAL A 73 -13.73 6.52 -2.32
N LEU A 74 -13.71 6.28 -1.01
CA LEU A 74 -14.66 5.44 -0.30
C LEU A 74 -15.35 6.21 0.82
N GLY A 75 -16.57 5.82 1.17
CA GLY A 75 -17.30 6.45 2.28
C GLY A 75 -17.85 7.85 1.97
N ALA A 76 -18.01 8.19 0.69
CA ALA A 76 -18.68 9.40 0.22
C ALA A 76 -19.62 9.08 -0.95
N THR A 77 -20.71 9.84 -1.07
CA THR A 77 -21.63 9.69 -2.19
C THR A 77 -21.04 10.32 -3.46
N THR A 78 -21.46 9.83 -4.62
CA THR A 78 -21.02 10.39 -5.91
C THR A 78 -21.33 11.88 -6.03
N GLU A 79 -22.46 12.34 -5.50
CA GLU A 79 -22.87 13.75 -5.49
C GLU A 79 -21.93 14.61 -4.65
N ALA A 80 -21.53 14.13 -3.48
CA ALA A 80 -20.59 14.83 -2.61
C ALA A 80 -19.20 14.92 -3.27
N ILE A 81 -18.76 13.83 -3.92
CA ILE A 81 -17.49 13.81 -4.67
C ILE A 81 -17.55 14.78 -5.85
N LEU A 82 -18.64 14.79 -6.62
CA LEU A 82 -18.85 15.72 -7.74
C LEU A 82 -18.75 17.18 -7.30
N ALA A 83 -19.40 17.53 -6.19
CA ALA A 83 -19.32 18.86 -5.62
C ALA A 83 -17.88 19.21 -5.20
N ALA A 84 -17.18 18.27 -4.56
CA ALA A 84 -15.83 18.50 -4.04
C ALA A 84 -14.76 18.65 -5.14
N VAL A 85 -14.85 17.88 -6.23
CA VAL A 85 -13.90 18.00 -7.36
C VAL A 85 -14.11 19.25 -8.20
N ALA A 86 -15.27 19.90 -8.10
CA ALA A 86 -15.57 21.14 -8.80
C ALA A 86 -14.83 22.35 -8.21
N VAL A 87 -14.32 22.23 -6.98
CA VAL A 87 -13.50 23.26 -6.34
C VAL A 87 -12.11 23.26 -7.01
N PRO A 88 -11.67 24.38 -7.63
CA PRO A 88 -10.36 24.45 -8.25
C PRO A 88 -9.24 24.22 -7.24
N VAL A 89 -8.31 23.34 -7.58
CA VAL A 89 -7.15 23.02 -6.74
C VAL A 89 -5.89 23.47 -7.46
N SER A 90 -5.07 24.28 -6.78
CA SER A 90 -3.73 24.60 -7.25
C SER A 90 -2.74 23.60 -6.64
N PRO A 91 -1.80 23.04 -7.42
CA PRO A 91 -0.76 22.19 -6.88
C PRO A 91 0.17 23.04 -6.00
N GLU A 92 -0.07 23.10 -4.70
CA GLU A 92 0.86 23.71 -3.76
C GLU A 92 2.15 22.89 -3.69
N GLN A 93 3.26 23.57 -3.36
CA GLN A 93 4.50 22.89 -2.99
C GLN A 93 4.30 22.26 -1.61
N ALA A 94 3.79 21.04 -1.59
CA ALA A 94 3.75 20.22 -0.40
C ALA A 94 5.17 20.08 0.16
N ALA A 95 5.30 20.15 1.49
CA ALA A 95 6.56 19.85 2.17
C ALA A 95 6.93 18.39 1.88
N ALA A 96 7.99 18.19 1.09
CA ALA A 96 8.52 16.89 0.71
C ALA A 96 9.86 16.66 1.42
N SER A 97 9.99 15.52 2.08
CA SER A 97 11.23 15.13 2.75
C SER A 97 12.21 14.47 1.76
N HIS A 98 13.50 14.55 2.06
CA HIS A 98 14.53 13.83 1.32
C HIS A 98 15.09 12.68 2.14
N HIS A 99 15.23 11.52 1.52
CA HIS A 99 15.68 10.28 2.16
C HIS A 99 16.86 9.67 1.40
N ASP A 100 18.01 9.57 2.07
CA ASP A 100 19.10 8.71 1.62
C ASP A 100 18.88 7.29 2.16
N ILE A 101 18.90 6.30 1.26
CA ILE A 101 18.78 4.88 1.59
C ILE A 101 20.07 4.18 1.18
N SER A 102 20.85 3.73 2.17
CA SER A 102 22.04 2.93 1.93
C SER A 102 21.68 1.55 1.37
N VAL A 103 22.30 1.19 0.25
CA VAL A 103 22.03 -0.06 -0.47
C VAL A 103 23.31 -0.77 -0.88
N ILE A 104 23.26 -2.09 -0.88
CA ILE A 104 24.29 -2.96 -1.45
C ILE A 104 23.75 -3.46 -2.79
N TYR A 105 24.44 -3.20 -3.90
CA TYR A 105 24.01 -3.64 -5.23
C TYR A 105 24.40 -5.11 -5.48
N ASP A 106 23.68 -6.02 -4.83
CA ASP A 106 23.90 -7.46 -4.88
C ASP A 106 22.68 -8.23 -5.38
N GLY A 107 21.74 -7.53 -6.02
CA GLY A 107 20.49 -8.12 -6.45
C GLY A 107 20.68 -9.16 -7.56
N PRO A 108 19.90 -10.26 -7.55
CA PRO A 108 20.06 -11.37 -8.48
C PRO A 108 19.80 -10.99 -9.94
N ASP A 109 19.08 -9.89 -10.20
CA ASP A 109 18.74 -9.43 -11.55
C ASP A 109 19.63 -8.28 -12.04
N LEU A 110 20.61 -7.82 -11.24
CA LEU A 110 21.48 -6.71 -11.62
C LEU A 110 22.21 -6.97 -12.95
N ALA A 111 22.81 -8.16 -13.09
CA ALA A 111 23.49 -8.57 -14.33
C ALA A 111 22.53 -8.66 -15.52
N ALA A 112 21.31 -9.18 -15.32
CA ALA A 112 20.32 -9.30 -16.39
C ALA A 112 19.79 -7.92 -16.86
N VAL A 113 19.63 -6.97 -15.93
CA VAL A 113 19.28 -5.58 -16.25
C VAL A 113 20.40 -4.94 -17.07
N ALA A 114 21.66 -5.14 -16.68
CA ALA A 114 22.82 -4.62 -17.39
C ALA A 114 22.94 -5.21 -18.80
N GLU A 115 22.79 -6.53 -18.94
CA GLU A 115 22.84 -7.24 -20.22
C GLU A 115 21.77 -6.72 -21.19
N ARG A 116 20.51 -6.61 -20.73
CA ARG A 116 19.41 -6.09 -21.54
C ARG A 116 19.66 -4.64 -21.99
N ALA A 117 20.28 -3.84 -21.13
CA ALA A 117 20.65 -2.46 -21.40
C ALA A 117 21.95 -2.32 -22.24
N ARG A 118 22.69 -3.42 -22.46
CA ARG A 118 24.00 -3.46 -23.12
C ARG A 118 25.04 -2.53 -22.47
N ILE A 119 25.04 -2.51 -21.14
CA ILE A 119 25.99 -1.75 -20.31
C ILE A 119 26.56 -2.66 -19.22
N THR A 120 27.48 -2.14 -18.43
CA THR A 120 28.05 -2.89 -17.30
C THR A 120 27.11 -2.86 -16.07
N PRO A 121 27.19 -3.84 -15.16
CA PRO A 121 26.53 -3.75 -13.86
C PRO A 121 26.88 -2.46 -13.12
N GLU A 122 28.14 -2.01 -13.19
CA GLU A 122 28.63 -0.77 -12.60
C GLU A 122 27.91 0.46 -13.18
N ASP A 123 27.62 0.46 -14.49
CA ASP A 123 26.78 1.51 -15.09
C ASP A 123 25.35 1.47 -14.54
N VAL A 124 24.76 0.30 -14.31
CA VAL A 124 23.42 0.20 -13.68
C VAL A 124 23.46 0.78 -12.27
N VAL A 125 24.48 0.43 -11.47
CA VAL A 125 24.70 0.96 -10.12
C VAL A 125 24.75 2.48 -10.16
N ARG A 126 25.58 3.04 -11.04
CA ARG A 126 25.76 4.49 -11.20
C ARG A 126 24.47 5.17 -11.62
N LEU A 127 23.80 4.68 -12.66
CA LEU A 127 22.56 5.26 -13.18
C LEU A 127 21.40 5.20 -12.18
N HIS A 128 21.36 4.15 -11.35
CA HIS A 128 20.36 4.04 -10.30
C HIS A 128 20.71 4.89 -9.06
N GLY A 129 21.98 4.93 -8.65
CA GLY A 129 22.41 5.58 -7.41
C GLY A 129 22.58 7.10 -7.50
N GLU A 130 22.94 7.63 -8.68
CA GLU A 130 23.10 9.08 -8.89
C GLU A 130 21.76 9.82 -9.01
N ARG A 131 20.66 9.10 -9.20
CA ARG A 131 19.35 9.68 -9.45
C ARG A 131 18.59 9.89 -8.15
N THR A 132 18.01 11.09 -8.02
CA THR A 132 16.99 11.37 -7.01
C THR A 132 15.62 11.02 -7.60
N TYR A 133 14.91 10.14 -6.93
CA TYR A 133 13.58 9.68 -7.32
C TYR A 133 12.50 10.36 -6.50
N THR A 134 11.32 10.57 -7.07
CA THR A 134 10.15 11.03 -6.33
C THR A 134 9.19 9.88 -6.09
N ALA A 135 8.65 9.80 -4.88
CA ALA A 135 7.56 8.89 -4.53
C ALA A 135 6.25 9.36 -5.19
N LEU A 136 5.87 8.68 -6.28
CA LEU A 136 4.68 9.02 -7.07
C LEU A 136 3.40 8.54 -6.38
N VAL A 137 3.49 7.37 -5.76
CA VAL A 137 2.40 6.69 -5.04
C VAL A 137 3.00 5.88 -3.90
N THR A 138 2.29 5.80 -2.77
CA THR A 138 2.60 4.88 -1.67
C THR A 138 1.48 3.86 -1.52
N GLY A 139 1.80 2.58 -1.32
CA GLY A 139 0.82 1.49 -1.25
C GLY A 139 1.38 0.15 -1.76
N PHE A 140 0.52 -0.82 -2.09
CA PHE A 140 0.85 -2.25 -2.29
C PHE A 140 1.19 -3.00 -1.00
N LEU A 141 2.11 -2.47 -0.20
CA LEU A 141 2.38 -2.88 1.18
C LEU A 141 2.51 -1.63 2.06
N PRO A 142 2.26 -1.73 3.38
CA PRO A 142 2.53 -0.62 4.29
C PRO A 142 4.01 -0.20 4.17
N GLY A 143 4.25 1.10 3.91
CA GLY A 143 5.59 1.65 3.73
C GLY A 143 6.24 1.45 2.35
N PHE A 144 5.60 0.76 1.41
CA PHE A 144 6.13 0.65 0.04
C PHE A 144 5.81 1.92 -0.76
N ALA A 145 6.82 2.45 -1.45
CA ALA A 145 6.71 3.62 -2.31
C ALA A 145 7.14 3.28 -3.75
N TYR A 146 6.32 3.70 -4.72
CA TYR A 146 6.66 3.66 -6.14
C TYR A 146 7.45 4.92 -6.49
N LEU A 147 8.75 4.74 -6.71
CA LEU A 147 9.70 5.81 -6.97
C LEU A 147 9.94 5.92 -8.47
N GLY A 148 9.90 7.14 -9.01
CA GLY A 148 10.12 7.35 -10.43
C GLY A 148 10.66 8.75 -10.75
N GLU A 149 11.10 8.97 -11.99
CA GLU A 149 11.28 7.98 -13.05
C GLU A 149 12.69 7.37 -13.05
N VAL A 150 12.80 6.09 -13.39
CA VAL A 150 14.07 5.39 -13.65
C VAL A 150 14.69 5.85 -14.97
N ASP A 151 16.04 5.90 -15.02
CA ASP A 151 16.75 6.21 -16.27
C ASP A 151 16.32 5.22 -17.37
N PRO A 152 15.88 5.71 -18.55
CA PRO A 152 15.35 4.86 -19.61
C PRO A 152 16.29 3.73 -20.04
N ARG A 153 17.61 3.88 -19.86
CA ARG A 153 18.60 2.84 -20.17
C ARG A 153 18.45 1.61 -19.29
N ILE A 154 18.06 1.77 -18.03
CA ILE A 154 17.93 0.67 -17.05
C ILE A 154 16.47 0.30 -16.76
N ALA A 155 15.51 1.06 -17.28
CA ALA A 155 14.07 0.77 -17.18
C ALA A 155 13.73 -0.60 -17.79
N ALA A 156 13.27 -1.55 -16.97
CA ALA A 156 13.12 -2.97 -17.33
C ALA A 156 11.72 -3.50 -17.04
N PRO A 157 11.07 -4.26 -17.95
CA PRO A 157 9.74 -4.82 -17.68
C PRO A 157 9.78 -5.77 -16.48
N ARG A 158 8.61 -6.02 -15.87
CA ARG A 158 8.49 -7.04 -14.84
C ARG A 158 8.91 -8.41 -15.38
N LEU A 159 9.39 -9.27 -14.48
CA LEU A 159 9.57 -10.68 -14.77
C LEU A 159 8.26 -11.31 -15.23
N ALA A 160 8.33 -12.20 -16.21
CA ALA A 160 7.15 -12.91 -16.73
C ALA A 160 6.48 -13.77 -15.66
N THR A 161 7.28 -14.37 -14.76
CA THR A 161 6.79 -15.12 -13.61
C THR A 161 7.28 -14.45 -12.33
N PRO A 162 6.39 -13.97 -11.44
CA PRO A 162 6.80 -13.34 -10.19
C PRO A 162 7.45 -14.37 -9.26
N ARG A 163 8.41 -13.91 -8.46
CA ARG A 163 8.96 -14.70 -7.36
C ARG A 163 7.89 -14.92 -6.31
N LYS A 164 7.82 -16.14 -5.76
CA LYS A 164 6.93 -16.47 -4.64
C LYS A 164 7.28 -15.66 -3.37
N ARG A 165 8.55 -15.31 -3.21
CA ARG A 165 9.06 -14.55 -2.07
C ARG A 165 10.20 -13.65 -2.51
N VAL A 166 10.07 -12.37 -2.18
CA VAL A 166 11.09 -11.33 -2.22
C VAL A 166 11.43 -10.98 -0.77
N ALA A 167 12.69 -10.76 -0.45
CA ALA A 167 13.11 -10.44 0.91
C ALA A 167 12.76 -8.98 1.28
N PRO A 168 12.49 -8.68 2.56
CA PRO A 168 12.46 -7.31 3.05
C PRO A 168 13.78 -6.59 2.71
N GLY A 169 13.69 -5.32 2.33
CA GLY A 169 14.82 -4.51 1.89
C GLY A 169 15.28 -4.73 0.47
N ALA A 170 14.74 -5.70 -0.27
CA ALA A 170 15.07 -5.85 -1.68
C ALA A 170 14.68 -4.56 -2.43
N VAL A 171 15.57 -4.08 -3.31
CA VAL A 171 15.37 -2.93 -4.18
C VAL A 171 15.22 -3.44 -5.60
N GLY A 172 14.20 -3.00 -6.31
CA GLY A 172 13.96 -3.48 -7.66
C GLY A 172 13.46 -2.45 -8.65
N ILE A 173 13.55 -2.79 -9.94
CA ILE A 173 13.07 -1.99 -11.07
C ILE A 173 11.93 -2.72 -11.80
N ALA A 174 10.87 -1.99 -12.13
CA ALA A 174 9.80 -2.43 -13.02
C ALA A 174 9.27 -1.26 -13.88
N GLY A 175 9.41 -1.39 -15.20
CA GLY A 175 9.19 -0.30 -16.14
C GLY A 175 10.08 0.90 -15.79
N SER A 176 9.45 2.06 -15.68
CA SER A 176 10.08 3.33 -15.27
C SER A 176 10.09 3.54 -13.75
N LEU A 177 9.77 2.52 -12.95
CA LEU A 177 9.66 2.63 -11.50
C LEU A 177 10.73 1.81 -10.78
N THR A 178 11.18 2.33 -9.64
CA THR A 178 12.01 1.65 -8.64
C THR A 178 11.35 1.76 -7.26
N GLY A 179 11.88 1.05 -6.27
CA GLY A 179 11.20 0.86 -4.98
C GLY A 179 11.88 -0.18 -4.12
N VAL A 180 11.58 -0.12 -2.82
CA VAL A 180 12.15 -1.01 -1.80
C VAL A 180 11.02 -1.78 -1.13
N TYR A 181 11.17 -3.09 -1.03
CA TYR A 181 10.20 -3.97 -0.38
C TYR A 181 10.27 -3.81 1.15
N PRO A 182 9.22 -3.34 1.84
CA PRO A 182 9.25 -3.17 3.30
C PRO A 182 9.15 -4.52 4.04
N PHE A 183 8.49 -5.51 3.42
CA PHE A 183 8.22 -6.83 3.99
C PHE A 183 8.48 -7.94 2.96
N ALA A 184 8.50 -9.17 3.44
CA ALA A 184 8.54 -10.33 2.57
C ALA A 184 7.21 -10.48 1.83
N SER A 185 7.24 -10.50 0.50
CA SER A 185 6.04 -10.66 -0.33
C SER A 185 6.37 -11.35 -1.65
N PRO A 186 5.38 -11.88 -2.38
CA PRO A 186 5.55 -12.17 -3.80
C PRO A 186 5.88 -10.89 -4.59
N GLY A 187 6.63 -11.02 -5.68
CA GLY A 187 7.03 -9.85 -6.47
C GLY A 187 7.69 -10.20 -7.80
N GLY A 188 7.38 -9.44 -8.85
CA GLY A 188 7.92 -9.63 -10.21
C GLY A 188 8.87 -8.51 -10.67
N TRP A 189 9.44 -7.74 -9.74
CA TRP A 189 10.39 -6.68 -10.08
C TRP A 189 11.79 -7.25 -10.26
N ASN A 190 12.61 -6.60 -11.09
CA ASN A 190 14.01 -6.96 -11.28
C ASN A 190 14.79 -6.49 -10.05
N LEU A 191 15.21 -7.40 -9.18
CA LEU A 191 15.88 -7.09 -7.93
C LEU A 191 17.36 -6.80 -8.19
N ILE A 192 17.79 -5.58 -7.91
CA ILE A 192 19.13 -5.07 -8.26
C ILE A 192 20.01 -4.75 -7.05
N ALA A 193 19.40 -4.57 -5.88
CA ALA A 193 20.12 -4.23 -4.64
C ALA A 193 19.33 -4.65 -3.39
N SER A 194 19.98 -4.51 -2.23
CA SER A 194 19.42 -4.75 -0.90
C SER A 194 19.68 -3.55 0.01
N ALA A 195 18.66 -3.00 0.66
CA ALA A 195 18.78 -1.90 1.61
C ALA A 195 19.30 -2.38 2.97
N ILE A 196 20.23 -1.61 3.58
CA ILE A 196 20.92 -1.98 4.83
C ILE A 196 20.03 -1.80 6.08
N GLU A 197 19.03 -0.91 6.02
CA GLU A 197 18.07 -0.66 7.10
C GLU A 197 16.67 -0.44 6.53
N PRO A 198 15.96 -1.52 6.14
CA PRO A 198 14.74 -1.42 5.36
C PRO A 198 13.50 -1.08 6.20
N ARG A 199 13.66 -0.44 7.37
CA ARG A 199 12.54 -0.03 8.22
C ARG A 199 11.81 1.16 7.59
N LEU A 200 11.02 0.85 6.57
CA LEU A 200 10.19 1.79 5.81
C LEU A 200 8.78 1.94 6.40
N PHE A 201 8.40 0.98 7.25
CA PHE A 201 7.19 1.00 8.05
C PHE A 201 7.54 0.75 9.51
N ASP A 202 6.98 1.57 10.39
CA ASP A 202 7.16 1.48 11.84
C ASP A 202 5.88 1.97 12.53
N GLN A 203 5.14 1.05 13.16
CA GLN A 203 3.84 1.35 13.77
C GLN A 203 3.95 2.29 14.98
N SER A 204 5.14 2.46 15.57
CA SER A 204 5.35 3.37 16.69
C SER A 204 5.61 4.82 16.27
N ARG A 205 5.58 5.14 14.96
CA ARG A 205 5.80 6.48 14.41
C ARG A 205 4.50 7.08 13.89
N ASP A 206 4.40 8.40 13.88
CA ASP A 206 3.35 9.14 13.15
C ASP A 206 3.97 10.12 12.14
N PRO A 207 3.76 9.93 10.82
CA PRO A 207 3.08 8.79 10.20
C PRO A 207 3.92 7.49 10.31
N PRO A 208 3.29 6.30 10.26
CA PRO A 208 3.99 5.02 10.44
C PRO A 208 4.81 4.61 9.20
N ARG A 209 4.86 5.45 8.17
CA ARG A 209 5.65 5.24 6.94
C ARG A 209 6.83 6.21 6.94
N ARG A 210 7.99 5.73 6.49
CA ARG A 210 9.19 6.58 6.32
C ARG A 210 9.09 7.50 5.11
N ILE A 211 8.52 6.99 4.01
CA ILE A 211 8.47 7.70 2.72
C ILE A 211 7.00 8.01 2.40
N GLY A 212 6.68 9.29 2.26
CA GLY A 212 5.37 9.80 1.83
C GLY A 212 5.29 10.05 0.32
N VAL A 213 4.08 10.31 -0.17
CA VAL A 213 3.87 10.79 -1.55
C VAL A 213 4.58 12.14 -1.72
N LEU A 214 5.24 12.33 -2.86
CA LEU A 214 6.13 13.45 -3.22
C LEU A 214 7.46 13.55 -2.47
N ASP A 215 7.71 12.74 -1.45
CA ASP A 215 9.06 12.64 -0.87
C ASP A 215 10.07 12.21 -1.95
N THR A 216 11.32 12.59 -1.73
CA THR A 216 12.42 12.22 -2.61
C THR A 216 13.34 11.19 -1.96
N VAL A 217 13.86 10.28 -2.77
CA VAL A 217 14.72 9.19 -2.34
C VAL A 217 15.95 9.15 -3.23
N ARG A 218 17.12 9.00 -2.61
CA ARG A 218 18.36 8.64 -3.32
C ARG A 218 18.91 7.35 -2.73
N PHE A 219 19.31 6.45 -3.62
CA PHE A 219 19.94 5.18 -3.23
C PHE A 219 21.44 5.36 -3.17
N VAL A 220 22.02 5.28 -1.98
CA VAL A 220 23.44 5.50 -1.76
C VAL A 220 24.15 4.14 -1.75
N PRO A 221 25.02 3.84 -2.73
CA PRO A 221 25.82 2.63 -2.70
C PRO A 221 26.66 2.56 -1.42
N ALA A 222 26.62 1.42 -0.74
CA ALA A 222 27.39 1.14 0.46
C ALA A 222 28.10 -0.20 0.32
N GLU A 223 29.25 -0.31 0.97
CA GLU A 223 29.96 -1.59 1.07
C GLU A 223 29.31 -2.49 2.12
N ARG A 224 29.46 -3.81 1.92
CA ARG A 224 28.99 -4.80 2.88
C ARG A 224 29.87 -4.79 4.12
N ALA A 225 29.58 -3.90 5.06
CA ALA A 225 30.04 -4.04 6.43
C ALA A 225 29.31 -5.24 7.08
N ALA A 226 29.95 -5.90 8.04
CA ALA A 226 29.32 -6.95 8.84
C ALA A 226 28.21 -6.33 9.71
N VAL A 227 27.02 -6.14 9.16
CA VAL A 227 25.88 -5.61 9.90
C VAL A 227 25.27 -6.75 10.70
N ALA A 228 25.37 -6.63 12.03
CA ALA A 228 24.65 -7.47 12.96
C ALA A 228 23.15 -7.34 12.71
N SER A 229 22.46 -8.48 12.58
CA SER A 229 21.02 -8.52 12.45
C SER A 229 20.37 -8.00 13.73
N SER A 230 19.91 -6.75 13.76
CA SER A 230 18.98 -6.31 14.80
C SER A 230 17.56 -6.67 14.35
N SER A 231 17.17 -7.92 14.57
CA SER A 231 15.78 -8.35 14.44
C SER A 231 15.09 -8.27 15.79
N ASP A 232 14.85 -7.05 16.27
CA ASP A 232 13.88 -6.83 17.34
C ASP A 232 12.81 -5.88 16.81
N VAL A 233 11.68 -6.48 16.41
CA VAL A 233 10.42 -5.77 16.48
C VAL A 233 10.09 -5.76 17.95
N ALA A 234 10.39 -4.65 18.64
CA ALA A 234 9.93 -4.45 20.00
C ALA A 234 8.40 -4.53 19.98
N GLU A 235 7.87 -5.64 20.48
CA GLU A 235 6.45 -5.79 20.75
C GLU A 235 6.06 -4.68 21.75
N ALA A 236 5.06 -3.89 21.41
CA ALA A 236 4.59 -2.84 22.30
C ALA A 236 4.10 -3.50 23.59
N ALA A 237 4.84 -3.30 24.68
CA ALA A 237 4.46 -3.79 26.00
C ALA A 237 3.09 -3.21 26.37
N HIS A 238 2.06 -4.05 26.34
CA HIS A 238 0.78 -3.72 26.94
C HIS A 238 0.90 -3.95 28.44
N GLU A 239 0.36 -3.04 29.25
CA GLU A 239 0.17 -3.28 30.68
C GLU A 239 -0.74 -4.51 30.84
N THR A 240 -0.15 -5.64 31.23
CA THR A 240 -0.89 -6.86 31.48
C THR A 240 -1.32 -6.87 32.94
N GLY A 241 -2.63 -6.72 33.16
CA GLY A 241 -3.27 -7.18 34.40
C GLY A 241 -3.18 -8.72 34.51
N ALA A 242 -3.71 -9.28 35.59
CA ALA A 242 -3.82 -10.74 35.71
C ALA A 242 -4.64 -11.29 34.52
N PRO A 243 -4.18 -12.36 33.84
CA PRO A 243 -4.84 -12.87 32.65
C PRO A 243 -6.23 -13.39 32.99
N ALA A 244 -7.24 -12.92 32.26
CA ALA A 244 -8.63 -13.36 32.38
C ALA A 244 -8.89 -14.71 31.69
N LEU A 245 -8.25 -14.93 30.54
CA LEU A 245 -8.46 -16.09 29.68
C LEU A 245 -7.09 -16.66 29.25
N GLU A 246 -6.92 -17.97 29.38
CA GLU A 246 -5.73 -18.68 28.90
C GLU A 246 -6.08 -19.49 27.65
N ILE A 247 -5.35 -19.27 26.56
CA ILE A 247 -5.57 -19.99 25.30
C ILE A 247 -4.86 -21.33 25.37
N GLY A 248 -5.62 -22.42 25.27
CA GLY A 248 -5.09 -23.79 25.22
C GLY A 248 -4.77 -24.21 23.79
N ARG A 249 -5.79 -24.24 22.93
CA ARG A 249 -5.67 -24.62 21.52
C ARG A 249 -6.28 -23.55 20.64
N SER A 250 -5.54 -23.10 19.63
CA SER A 250 -6.03 -22.11 18.69
C SER A 250 -5.54 -22.43 17.29
N ALA A 251 -6.40 -22.24 16.30
CA ALA A 251 -6.00 -22.29 14.91
C ALA A 251 -5.11 -21.08 14.58
N PRO A 252 -4.17 -21.18 13.62
CA PRO A 252 -3.27 -20.08 13.25
C PRO A 252 -3.96 -18.83 12.68
N ILE A 253 -5.29 -18.85 12.55
CA ILE A 253 -6.10 -17.79 11.96
C ILE A 253 -7.06 -17.15 12.96
N ALA A 254 -7.14 -17.64 14.21
CA ALA A 254 -7.90 -16.95 15.23
C ALA A 254 -7.16 -15.67 15.61
N THR A 255 -7.86 -14.55 15.60
CA THR A 255 -7.25 -13.22 15.77
C THR A 255 -8.07 -12.37 16.70
N VAL A 256 -7.42 -11.42 17.37
CA VAL A 256 -8.14 -10.37 18.09
C VAL A 256 -8.49 -9.27 17.09
N GLN A 257 -9.78 -9.00 16.91
CA GLN A 257 -10.28 -8.03 15.96
C GLN A 257 -11.18 -7.02 16.66
N ASP A 258 -10.98 -5.74 16.34
CA ASP A 258 -11.94 -4.67 16.56
C ASP A 258 -12.73 -4.43 15.26
N ARG A 259 -13.32 -3.24 15.10
CA ARG A 259 -14.05 -2.86 13.87
C ARG A 259 -13.14 -2.60 12.67
N GLY A 260 -11.85 -2.42 12.89
CA GLY A 260 -10.84 -2.11 11.89
C GLY A 260 -10.34 -0.66 11.92
N ARG A 261 -9.43 -0.36 10.99
CA ARG A 261 -8.69 0.90 10.87
C ARG A 261 -9.21 1.72 9.70
N PHE A 262 -10.10 2.67 9.99
CA PHE A 262 -10.72 3.58 9.02
C PHE A 262 -9.84 4.82 8.79
N GLY A 263 -9.76 5.36 7.58
CA GLY A 263 -8.98 6.58 7.30
C GLY A 263 -7.49 6.35 7.00
N PHE A 264 -6.99 5.11 7.13
CA PHE A 264 -5.57 4.78 6.95
C PHE A 264 -5.24 4.17 5.59
N ARG A 265 -6.22 3.95 4.70
CA ARG A 265 -6.00 3.30 3.40
C ARG A 265 -5.11 4.11 2.48
N GLY A 266 -5.27 5.44 2.49
CA GLY A 266 -4.37 6.36 1.77
C GLY A 266 -2.92 6.32 2.27
N ARG A 267 -2.68 5.70 3.44
CA ARG A 267 -1.34 5.45 4.02
C ARG A 267 -0.83 4.04 3.75
N GLY A 268 -1.55 3.23 2.96
CA GLY A 268 -1.19 1.86 2.61
C GLY A 268 -1.58 0.79 3.64
N LEU A 269 -2.42 1.14 4.63
CA LEU A 269 -2.89 0.20 5.66
C LEU A 269 -4.27 -0.36 5.29
N PRO A 270 -4.49 -1.70 5.39
CA PRO A 270 -5.78 -2.30 5.14
C PRO A 270 -6.75 -2.00 6.28
N TRP A 271 -8.05 -2.23 6.00
CA TRP A 271 -9.09 -2.06 7.01
C TRP A 271 -8.87 -2.96 8.23
N SER A 272 -8.57 -4.25 8.00
CA SER A 272 -8.65 -5.27 9.06
C SER A 272 -10.03 -5.23 9.73
N GLY A 273 -10.08 -5.59 11.01
CA GLY A 273 -11.30 -5.71 11.79
C GLY A 273 -11.98 -7.05 11.52
N ALA A 274 -13.05 -7.28 12.28
CA ALA A 274 -13.85 -8.50 12.14
C ALA A 274 -14.37 -8.63 10.71
N LEU A 275 -14.30 -9.85 10.19
CA LEU A 275 -14.85 -10.28 8.91
C LEU A 275 -16.36 -10.05 8.88
N ASP A 276 -17.04 -10.37 9.99
CA ASP A 276 -18.44 -10.05 10.24
C ASP A 276 -18.56 -9.05 11.40
N ARG A 277 -18.76 -7.79 11.05
CA ARG A 277 -18.88 -6.69 12.02
C ARG A 277 -20.23 -6.69 12.73
N GLU A 278 -21.29 -7.20 12.11
CA GLU A 278 -22.62 -7.24 12.73
C GLU A 278 -22.62 -8.27 13.85
N THR A 279 -21.99 -9.43 13.61
CA THR A 279 -21.77 -10.45 14.64
C THR A 279 -20.86 -9.95 15.76
N LEU A 280 -19.77 -9.23 15.44
CA LEU A 280 -18.93 -8.58 16.47
C LEU A 280 -19.75 -7.62 17.36
N ASP A 281 -20.55 -6.76 16.73
CA ASP A 281 -21.38 -5.77 17.44
C ASP A 281 -22.40 -6.45 18.35
N ALA A 282 -23.05 -7.52 17.86
CA ALA A 282 -24.01 -8.31 18.63
C ALA A 282 -23.36 -9.03 19.82
N ALA A 283 -22.20 -9.67 19.61
CA ALA A 283 -21.46 -10.36 20.66
C ALA A 283 -21.00 -9.40 21.77
N ASN A 284 -20.49 -8.22 21.42
CA ASN A 284 -20.13 -7.18 22.38
C ASN A 284 -21.36 -6.67 23.15
N ALA A 285 -22.44 -6.36 22.44
CA ALA A 285 -23.67 -5.87 23.07
C ALA A 285 -24.26 -6.88 24.07
N ALA A 286 -24.19 -8.18 23.78
CA ALA A 286 -24.71 -9.25 24.64
C ALA A 286 -24.02 -9.34 26.01
N VAL A 287 -22.77 -8.88 26.12
CA VAL A 287 -22.02 -8.82 27.40
C VAL A 287 -21.88 -7.40 27.95
N GLY A 288 -22.50 -6.40 27.29
CA GLY A 288 -22.48 -5.01 27.71
C GLY A 288 -21.20 -4.25 27.37
N ASN A 289 -20.40 -4.75 26.42
CA ASN A 289 -19.25 -4.03 25.88
C ASN A 289 -19.68 -2.94 24.88
N ASP A 290 -18.80 -1.95 24.67
CA ASP A 290 -18.91 -1.05 23.53
C ASP A 290 -18.80 -1.83 22.20
N THR A 291 -19.49 -1.38 21.15
CA THR A 291 -19.53 -2.09 19.86
C THR A 291 -18.19 -2.07 19.11
N ASP A 292 -17.29 -1.16 19.47
CA ASP A 292 -15.92 -1.11 18.92
C ASP A 292 -14.89 -1.87 19.76
N ALA A 293 -15.29 -2.51 20.86
CA ALA A 293 -14.41 -3.33 21.67
C ALA A 293 -13.87 -4.53 20.86
N ALA A 294 -12.60 -4.86 21.08
CA ALA A 294 -11.98 -5.98 20.41
C ALA A 294 -12.49 -7.33 20.95
N ALA A 295 -12.74 -8.29 20.07
CA ALA A 295 -13.11 -9.66 20.41
C ALA A 295 -12.20 -10.67 19.70
N ILE A 296 -12.28 -11.94 20.10
CA ILE A 296 -11.56 -13.03 19.45
C ILE A 296 -12.41 -13.54 18.29
N GLU A 297 -11.94 -13.32 17.06
CA GLU A 297 -12.52 -13.88 15.85
C GLU A 297 -11.92 -15.26 15.57
N ILE A 298 -12.78 -16.25 15.31
CA ILE A 298 -12.42 -17.66 15.09
C ILE A 298 -13.01 -18.13 13.75
N PRO A 299 -12.34 -17.86 12.61
CA PRO A 299 -12.97 -18.04 11.30
C PRO A 299 -13.14 -19.51 10.87
N LEU A 300 -12.17 -20.36 11.20
CA LEU A 300 -12.16 -21.78 10.82
C LEU A 300 -11.36 -22.58 11.87
N ALA A 301 -11.95 -23.67 12.36
CA ALA A 301 -11.40 -24.67 13.28
C ALA A 301 -11.61 -24.43 14.80
N SER A 302 -11.19 -25.43 15.59
CA SER A 302 -11.41 -25.50 17.03
C SER A 302 -10.62 -24.44 17.79
N PHE A 303 -11.28 -23.82 18.76
CA PHE A 303 -10.69 -22.91 19.72
C PHE A 303 -10.98 -23.41 21.14
N GLU A 304 -9.95 -23.51 21.97
CA GLU A 304 -10.03 -23.96 23.35
C GLU A 304 -9.36 -22.92 24.24
N ALA A 305 -10.09 -22.47 25.25
CA ALA A 305 -9.59 -21.51 26.23
C ALA A 305 -10.12 -21.83 27.63
N ILE A 306 -9.35 -21.47 28.64
CA ILE A 306 -9.64 -21.69 30.06
C ILE A 306 -9.78 -20.34 30.72
N ALA A 307 -10.94 -20.08 31.34
CA ALA A 307 -11.12 -18.91 32.17
C ALA A 307 -10.24 -19.00 33.43
N ARG A 308 -9.49 -17.94 33.73
CA ARG A 308 -8.62 -17.80 34.91
C ARG A 308 -9.24 -16.93 36.00
N SER A 309 -10.37 -16.31 35.69
CA SER A 309 -11.26 -15.58 36.58
C SER A 309 -12.72 -15.84 36.18
N ASP A 310 -13.68 -15.37 36.98
CA ASP A 310 -15.08 -15.35 36.56
C ASP A 310 -15.25 -14.41 35.36
N LEU A 311 -15.89 -14.91 34.29
CA LEU A 311 -16.11 -14.17 33.04
C LEU A 311 -17.55 -14.33 32.56
N VAL A 312 -18.08 -13.27 31.95
CA VAL A 312 -19.28 -13.32 31.12
C VAL A 312 -18.81 -13.29 29.67
N VAL A 313 -19.18 -14.31 28.89
CA VAL A 313 -18.75 -14.46 27.50
C VAL A 313 -19.97 -14.64 26.62
N SER A 314 -20.01 -13.93 25.49
CA SER A 314 -20.91 -14.21 24.38
C SER A 314 -20.13 -14.92 23.27
N ILE A 315 -20.77 -15.89 22.64
CA ILE A 315 -20.25 -16.58 21.45
C ILE A 315 -21.33 -16.44 20.39
N ASP A 316 -20.97 -15.85 19.26
CA ASP A 316 -21.88 -15.57 18.15
C ASP A 316 -21.19 -15.86 16.81
N GLY A 317 -21.97 -15.94 15.74
CA GLY A 317 -21.53 -16.26 14.38
C GLY A 317 -22.01 -17.61 13.87
N GLU A 318 -21.89 -17.81 12.56
CA GLU A 318 -22.24 -19.07 11.89
C GLU A 318 -21.03 -20.03 11.80
N PRO A 319 -21.24 -21.35 11.99
CA PRO A 319 -20.19 -22.37 11.90
C PRO A 319 -19.75 -22.71 10.47
#